data_AF-A0ABD5G8S2-F1
#
_entry.id   AF-A0ABD5G8S2-F1
#
_cell.length_a   1.000
_cell.length_b   1.000
_cell.length_c   1.000
_cell.angle_alpha   90.00
_cell.angle_beta   90.00
_cell.angle_gamma   90.00
#
_symmetry.space_group_name_H-M   'P 1'
#
loop_
_entity.id
_entity.type
_entity.pdbx_description
1 polymer ?
#
loop_
_entity_poly.entity_id
_entity_poly.type
_entity_poly.pdbx_seq_one_letter_code
_entity_poly.pdbx_strand_id
1 'polypeptide(L)'
;MHPSPRSALLPLLCLAVVLAGGVDAGERQRAGGFSTGRGHSGTWQTQRSGTLADGLTRQRSVTGENGRTASTSSTTRYDATSGQLSRTTTGADGRSRSIEATRQDGQTSGTWSNAAGNNGTFTQQTSRADDGSLSHQVQVTGANGETAERSTRYSLDRDSGTLSRSVTGPQGNTRTGSVTLTPNP
;
A
#
# COMPACT_ATOMS: atom_id res chain seq x y z
N MET A 1 -27.35 -28.40 17.61
CA MET A 1 -26.98 -27.68 16.37
C MET A 1 -26.44 -26.31 16.77
N HIS A 2 -25.13 -26.21 16.93
CA HIS A 2 -24.46 -24.94 17.22
C HIS A 2 -24.33 -24.13 15.92
N PRO A 3 -24.73 -22.85 15.88
CA PRO A 3 -24.41 -22.01 14.74
C PRO A 3 -22.90 -21.73 14.73
N SER A 4 -22.23 -22.09 13.64
CA SER A 4 -20.84 -21.72 13.38
C SER A 4 -20.72 -20.19 13.36
N PRO A 5 -19.74 -19.58 14.05
CA PRO A 5 -19.49 -18.16 13.91
C PRO A 5 -18.99 -17.93 12.49
N ARG A 6 -19.77 -17.20 11.70
CA ARG A 6 -19.32 -16.62 10.43
C ARG A 6 -18.09 -15.78 10.76
N SER A 7 -16.89 -16.30 10.44
CA SER A 7 -15.64 -15.56 10.54
C SER A 7 -15.82 -14.26 9.77
N ALA A 8 -15.93 -13.15 10.50
CA ALA A 8 -15.90 -11.82 9.94
C ALA A 8 -14.53 -11.67 9.30
N LEU A 9 -14.46 -11.85 7.99
CA LEU A 9 -13.31 -11.50 7.18
C LEU A 9 -13.08 -10.00 7.36
N LEU A 10 -12.19 -9.62 8.28
CA LEU A 10 -11.64 -8.28 8.35
C LEU A 10 -11.09 -7.95 6.95
N PRO A 11 -11.67 -6.99 6.21
CA PRO A 11 -11.06 -6.53 4.97
C PRO A 11 -9.75 -5.86 5.38
N LEU A 12 -8.64 -6.58 5.19
CA LEU A 12 -7.32 -6.08 5.53
C LEU A 12 -7.14 -4.75 4.82
N LEU A 13 -7.02 -3.68 5.59
CA LEU A 13 -6.68 -2.37 5.08
C LEU A 13 -5.34 -2.53 4.35
N CYS A 14 -5.36 -2.56 3.01
CA CYS A 14 -4.14 -2.64 2.21
C CYS A 14 -3.34 -1.35 2.39
N LEU A 15 -2.53 -1.32 3.46
CA LEU A 15 -1.65 -0.22 3.83
C LEU A 15 -0.38 -0.30 2.99
N ALA A 16 -0.48 0.01 1.70
CA ALA A 16 0.69 0.11 0.84
C ALA A 16 1.36 1.49 1.04
N VAL A 17 2.37 1.55 1.92
CA VAL A 17 3.29 2.69 2.02
C VAL A 17 4.40 2.47 1.00
N VAL A 18 4.12 2.76 -0.28
CA VAL A 18 5.15 2.81 -1.32
C VAL A 18 5.72 4.23 -1.34
N LEU A 19 6.96 4.39 -0.89
CA LEU A 19 7.74 5.62 -1.01
C LEU A 19 8.66 5.48 -2.22
N ALA A 20 8.31 6.15 -3.32
CA ALA A 20 9.29 6.40 -4.38
C ALA A 20 10.29 7.43 -3.87
N GLY A 21 11.59 7.17 -4.09
CA GLY A 21 12.72 7.98 -3.63
C GLY A 21 12.58 9.46 -3.99
N GLY A 22 13.31 10.29 -3.25
CA GLY A 22 13.29 11.75 -3.35
C GLY A 22 13.35 12.23 -4.79
N VAL A 23 12.40 13.07 -5.15
CA VAL A 23 12.41 13.80 -6.42
C VAL A 23 11.94 15.20 -6.11
N ASP A 24 12.62 16.17 -6.73
CA ASP A 24 12.39 17.60 -6.64
C ASP A 24 10.92 17.99 -6.51
N ALA A 25 10.68 19.09 -5.80
CA ALA A 25 9.40 19.77 -5.70
C ALA A 25 8.89 20.15 -7.10
N GLY A 26 8.27 19.19 -7.77
CA GLY A 26 7.86 19.30 -9.15
C GLY A 26 6.55 18.56 -9.33
N GLU A 27 5.58 19.27 -9.90
CA GLU A 27 4.33 18.66 -10.29
C GLU A 27 4.57 17.63 -11.40
N ARG A 28 4.07 16.42 -11.19
CA ARG A 28 4.13 15.34 -12.18
C ARG A 28 2.73 14.88 -12.49
N GLN A 29 2.32 15.11 -13.73
CA GLN A 29 1.07 14.62 -14.28
C GLN A 29 1.34 13.49 -15.27
N ARG A 30 0.49 12.46 -15.24
CA ARG A 30 0.47 11.36 -16.20
C ARG A 30 -0.96 11.02 -16.52
N ALA A 31 -1.23 10.66 -17.76
CA ALA A 31 -2.52 10.20 -18.21
C ALA A 31 -2.36 9.06 -19.21
N GLY A 32 -3.39 8.25 -19.38
CA GLY A 32 -3.41 7.19 -20.39
C GLY A 32 -4.79 6.56 -20.54
N GLY A 33 -4.90 5.69 -21.54
CA GLY A 33 -6.06 4.84 -21.77
C GLY A 33 -5.81 3.40 -21.31
N PHE A 34 -6.88 2.64 -21.17
CA PHE A 34 -6.82 1.19 -21.03
C PHE A 34 -7.99 0.52 -21.74
N SER A 35 -7.79 -0.73 -22.10
CA SER A 35 -8.81 -1.66 -22.59
C SER A 35 -8.56 -3.02 -21.96
N THR A 36 -9.63 -3.72 -21.58
CA THR A 36 -9.55 -5.05 -20.98
C THR A 36 -9.97 -6.11 -21.99
N GLY A 37 -9.50 -7.35 -21.83
CA GLY A 37 -9.94 -8.48 -22.67
C GLY A 37 -11.43 -8.83 -22.54
N ARG A 38 -12.17 -8.17 -21.64
CA ARG A 38 -13.63 -8.29 -21.47
C ARG A 38 -14.41 -7.16 -22.12
N GLY A 39 -13.76 -6.33 -22.94
CA GLY A 39 -14.41 -5.26 -23.71
C GLY A 39 -14.52 -3.91 -22.99
N HIS A 40 -14.22 -3.83 -21.68
CA HIS A 40 -14.24 -2.55 -20.98
C HIS A 40 -13.05 -1.67 -21.34
N SER A 41 -13.29 -0.37 -21.47
CA SER A 41 -12.25 0.63 -21.71
C SER A 41 -12.40 1.86 -20.80
N GLY A 42 -11.38 2.71 -20.79
CA GLY A 42 -11.42 3.95 -20.04
C GLY A 42 -10.11 4.72 -20.10
N THR A 43 -10.06 5.79 -19.32
CA THR A 43 -8.88 6.63 -19.14
C THR A 43 -8.52 6.74 -17.67
N TRP A 44 -7.27 7.08 -17.41
CA TRP A 44 -6.78 7.35 -16.08
C TRP A 44 -5.88 8.58 -16.10
N GLN A 45 -5.86 9.30 -14.99
CA GLN A 45 -4.95 10.39 -14.75
C GLN A 45 -4.38 10.28 -13.35
N THR A 46 -3.11 10.67 -13.20
CA THR A 46 -2.44 10.77 -11.91
C THR A 46 -1.68 12.08 -11.86
N GLN A 47 -1.81 12.80 -10.75
CA GLN A 47 -1.06 14.00 -10.46
C GLN A 47 -0.36 13.83 -9.13
N ARG A 48 0.87 14.33 -9.05
CA ARG A 48 1.66 14.36 -7.82
C ARG A 48 2.32 15.72 -7.68
N SER A 49 2.25 16.33 -6.50
CA SER A 49 2.84 17.64 -6.24
C SER A 49 3.35 17.75 -4.81
N GLY A 50 4.40 18.55 -4.61
CA GLY A 50 5.06 18.77 -3.31
C GLY A 50 6.17 17.78 -2.98
N THR A 51 6.64 17.85 -1.74
CA THR A 51 7.68 16.97 -1.17
C THR A 51 7.13 16.23 0.05
N LEU A 52 7.80 15.17 0.49
CA LEU A 52 7.39 14.47 1.70
C LEU A 52 7.49 15.35 2.96
N ALA A 53 8.49 16.21 3.07
CA ALA A 53 8.64 17.10 4.22
C ALA A 53 7.50 18.13 4.30
N ASP A 54 7.09 18.65 3.13
CA ASP A 54 6.12 19.74 3.04
C ASP A 54 4.66 19.29 2.87
N GLY A 55 4.45 18.00 2.63
CA GLY A 55 3.16 17.41 2.32
C GLY A 55 3.05 17.06 0.84
N LEU A 56 3.28 15.80 0.54
CA LEU A 56 3.24 15.27 -0.82
C LEU A 56 1.81 14.87 -1.15
N THR A 57 1.18 15.60 -2.07
CA THR A 57 -0.15 15.30 -2.56
C THR A 57 -0.09 14.40 -3.78
N ARG A 58 -0.98 13.42 -3.83
CA ARG A 58 -1.24 12.55 -4.98
C ARG A 58 -2.72 12.55 -5.26
N GLN A 59 -3.10 12.77 -6.51
CA GLN A 59 -4.46 12.61 -7.00
C GLN A 59 -4.46 11.56 -8.10
N ARG A 60 -5.51 10.75 -8.15
CA ARG A 60 -5.72 9.75 -9.19
C ARG A 60 -7.17 9.74 -9.57
N SER A 61 -7.47 9.74 -10.85
CA SER A 61 -8.81 9.58 -11.40
C SER A 61 -8.82 8.46 -12.43
N VAL A 62 -9.94 7.74 -12.49
CA VAL A 62 -10.21 6.74 -13.53
C VAL A 62 -11.61 7.00 -14.05
N THR A 63 -11.73 7.17 -15.36
CA THR A 63 -12.99 7.36 -16.07
C THR A 63 -13.27 6.11 -16.90
N GLY A 64 -14.37 5.42 -16.60
CA GLY A 64 -14.78 4.26 -17.38
C GLY A 64 -15.51 4.64 -18.67
N GLU A 65 -15.75 3.65 -19.52
CA GLU A 65 -16.53 3.78 -20.77
C GLU A 65 -17.92 4.40 -20.59
N ASN A 66 -18.52 4.23 -19.40
CA ASN A 66 -19.81 4.82 -19.05
C ASN A 66 -19.73 6.31 -18.64
N GLY A 67 -18.56 6.94 -18.81
CA GLY A 67 -18.30 8.35 -18.45
C GLY A 67 -18.18 8.60 -16.95
N ARG A 68 -18.38 7.61 -16.08
CA ARG A 68 -18.27 7.78 -14.62
C ARG A 68 -16.80 7.83 -14.23
N THR A 69 -16.47 8.83 -13.41
CA THR A 69 -15.11 9.03 -12.90
C THR A 69 -15.05 8.73 -11.41
N ALA A 70 -14.10 7.89 -11.01
CA ALA A 70 -13.75 7.67 -9.62
C ALA A 70 -12.40 8.33 -9.32
N SER A 71 -12.35 9.18 -8.31
CA SER A 71 -11.15 9.92 -7.93
C SER A 71 -10.71 9.56 -6.51
N THR A 72 -9.40 9.55 -6.28
CA THR A 72 -8.80 9.41 -4.95
C THR A 72 -7.72 10.45 -4.79
N SER A 73 -7.62 11.03 -3.60
CA SER A 73 -6.51 11.91 -3.24
C SER A 73 -5.83 11.41 -1.98
N SER A 74 -4.55 11.72 -1.83
CA SER A 74 -3.82 11.49 -0.59
C SER A 74 -2.77 12.55 -0.36
N THR A 75 -2.59 12.97 0.87
CA THR A 75 -1.47 13.80 1.30
C THR A 75 -0.63 12.98 2.27
N THR A 76 0.68 12.96 2.08
CA THR A 76 1.63 12.27 2.96
C THR A 76 2.68 13.26 3.44
N ARG A 77 2.91 13.34 4.74
CA ARG A 77 4.00 14.11 5.34
C ARG A 77 4.97 13.17 6.02
N TYR A 78 6.27 13.38 5.84
CA TYR A 78 7.31 12.63 6.54
C TYR A 78 8.43 13.57 6.95
N ASP A 79 8.67 13.65 8.25
CA ASP A 79 9.82 14.32 8.83
C ASP A 79 10.92 13.28 9.09
N ALA A 80 12.02 13.39 8.33
CA ALA A 80 13.13 12.48 8.44
C ALA A 80 13.92 12.64 9.75
N THR A 81 13.83 13.81 10.42
CA THR A 81 14.54 14.10 11.66
C THR A 81 13.86 13.40 12.84
N SER A 82 12.54 13.50 12.93
CA SER A 82 11.75 12.89 14.01
C SER A 82 11.24 11.49 13.67
N GLY A 83 11.30 11.08 12.40
CA GLY A 83 10.70 9.85 11.90
C GLY A 83 9.17 9.92 11.79
N GLN A 84 8.55 11.07 12.06
CA GLN A 84 7.10 11.21 12.06
C GLN A 84 6.52 11.14 10.64
N LEU A 85 5.48 10.33 10.49
CA LEU A 85 4.78 10.06 9.25
C LEU A 85 3.29 10.29 9.46
N SER A 86 2.69 11.15 8.64
CA SER A 86 1.24 11.27 8.53
C SER A 86 0.78 11.00 7.10
N ARG A 87 -0.40 10.40 6.97
CA ARG A 87 -1.05 10.25 5.67
C ARG A 87 -2.56 10.33 5.82
N THR A 88 -3.19 11.16 4.99
CA THR A 88 -4.64 11.14 4.80
C THR A 88 -4.94 10.72 3.37
N THR A 89 -5.94 9.85 3.19
CA THR A 89 -6.43 9.42 1.87
C THR A 89 -7.94 9.59 1.81
N THR A 90 -8.43 10.25 0.77
CA THR A 90 -9.86 10.51 0.53
C THR A 90 -10.32 9.76 -0.71
N GLY A 91 -11.40 8.98 -0.56
CA GLY A 91 -12.02 8.22 -1.62
C GLY A 91 -12.94 9.06 -2.52
N ALA A 92 -13.45 8.43 -3.59
CA ALA A 92 -14.38 9.06 -4.51
C ALA A 92 -15.72 9.44 -3.86
N ASP A 93 -16.05 8.79 -2.75
CA ASP A 93 -17.21 9.06 -1.90
C ASP A 93 -16.96 10.18 -0.87
N GLY A 94 -15.80 10.86 -0.95
CA GLY A 94 -15.40 11.91 -0.01
C GLY A 94 -14.99 11.38 1.38
N ARG A 95 -15.09 10.08 1.62
CA ARG A 95 -14.72 9.50 2.93
C ARG A 95 -13.20 9.40 3.03
N SER A 96 -12.69 9.86 4.16
CA SER A 96 -11.26 9.87 4.44
C SER A 96 -10.83 8.77 5.41
N ARG A 97 -9.57 8.39 5.32
CA ARG A 97 -8.85 7.59 6.30
C ARG A 97 -7.50 8.24 6.56
N SER A 98 -7.04 8.21 7.81
CA SER A 98 -5.74 8.77 8.18
C SER A 98 -4.87 7.77 8.90
N ILE A 99 -3.57 8.07 8.89
CA ILE A 99 -2.49 7.34 9.53
C ILE A 99 -1.61 8.38 10.21
N GLU A 100 -1.25 8.12 11.46
CA GLU A 100 -0.21 8.83 12.20
C GLU A 100 0.76 7.78 12.74
N ALA A 101 2.05 7.93 12.46
CA ALA A 101 3.03 6.90 12.77
C ALA A 101 4.42 7.46 12.96
N THR A 102 5.27 6.66 13.58
CA THR A 102 6.71 6.91 13.70
C THR A 102 7.46 5.81 12.96
N ARG A 103 8.48 6.21 12.20
CA ARG A 103 9.38 5.32 11.47
C ARG A 103 10.79 5.41 12.04
N GLN A 104 11.32 4.27 12.45
CA GLN A 104 12.66 4.13 12.99
C GLN A 104 13.24 2.77 12.58
N ASP A 105 14.48 2.74 12.07
CA ASP A 105 15.26 1.52 11.83
C ASP A 105 14.54 0.40 11.08
N GLY A 106 13.81 0.75 10.02
CA GLY A 106 13.06 -0.22 9.20
C GLY A 106 11.73 -0.67 9.80
N GLN A 107 11.41 -0.24 11.02
CA GLN A 107 10.11 -0.36 11.65
C GLN A 107 9.26 0.89 11.41
N THR A 108 7.95 0.72 11.27
CA THR A 108 6.97 1.81 11.28
C THR A 108 5.76 1.37 12.09
N SER A 109 5.41 2.13 13.12
CA SER A 109 4.27 1.82 13.98
C SER A 109 3.45 3.06 14.24
N GLY A 110 2.15 2.89 14.38
CA GLY A 110 1.26 4.03 14.56
C GLY A 110 -0.20 3.63 14.67
N THR A 111 -1.05 4.62 14.48
CA THR A 111 -2.50 4.49 14.49
C THR A 111 -3.08 4.76 13.11
N TRP A 112 -4.25 4.20 12.88
CA TRP A 112 -5.09 4.53 11.73
C TRP A 112 -6.48 4.93 12.21
N SER A 113 -7.18 5.72 11.42
CA SER A 113 -8.61 5.99 11.62
C SER A 113 -9.35 6.08 10.29
N ASN A 114 -10.67 5.96 10.33
CA ASN A 114 -11.53 6.08 9.16
C ASN A 114 -12.72 7.02 9.39
N ALA A 115 -13.42 7.36 8.30
CA ALA A 115 -14.57 8.27 8.32
C ALA A 115 -15.75 7.81 9.20
N ALA A 116 -15.80 6.52 9.60
CA ALA A 116 -16.81 6.01 10.53
C ALA A 116 -16.37 6.11 12.00
N GLY A 117 -15.25 6.79 12.29
CA GLY A 117 -14.72 6.99 13.64
C GLY A 117 -13.96 5.78 14.20
N ASN A 118 -13.88 4.67 13.46
CA ASN A 118 -13.09 3.53 13.90
C ASN A 118 -11.60 3.86 13.81
N ASN A 119 -10.85 3.39 14.80
CA ASN A 119 -9.42 3.53 14.87
C ASN A 119 -8.77 2.23 15.33
N GLY A 120 -7.46 2.16 15.21
CA GLY A 120 -6.67 1.03 15.69
C GLY A 120 -5.19 1.29 15.49
N THR A 121 -4.39 0.26 15.70
CA THR A 121 -2.92 0.34 15.59
C THR A 121 -2.40 -0.50 14.45
N PHE A 122 -1.17 -0.24 14.06
CA PHE A 122 -0.43 -1.12 13.17
C PHE A 122 1.06 -1.07 13.48
N THR A 123 1.74 -2.13 13.08
CA THR A 123 3.20 -2.21 13.00
C THR A 123 3.60 -2.76 11.64
N GLN A 124 4.71 -2.27 11.12
CA GLN A 124 5.32 -2.72 9.88
C GLN A 124 6.81 -2.87 10.11
N GLN A 125 7.36 -4.04 9.82
CA GLN A 125 8.78 -4.29 9.85
C GLN A 125 9.28 -4.61 8.44
N THR A 126 10.37 -3.98 8.04
CA THR A 126 11.15 -4.39 6.87
C THR A 126 12.51 -4.88 7.33
N SER A 127 12.89 -6.07 6.88
CA SER A 127 14.21 -6.63 7.16
C SER A 127 14.85 -7.16 5.88
N ARG A 128 16.17 -7.08 5.82
CA ARG A 128 16.99 -7.66 4.75
C ARG A 128 17.88 -8.71 5.36
N ALA A 129 17.89 -9.92 4.81
CA ALA A 129 18.79 -10.97 5.24
C ALA A 129 20.12 -10.89 4.47
N ASP A 130 21.13 -11.62 4.95
CA ASP A 130 22.50 -11.60 4.39
C ASP A 130 22.55 -12.13 2.94
N ASP A 131 21.64 -13.04 2.59
CA ASP A 131 21.44 -13.52 1.22
C ASP A 131 20.83 -12.46 0.28
N GLY A 132 20.53 -11.28 0.80
CA GLY A 132 19.94 -10.15 0.08
C GLY A 132 18.42 -10.22 -0.04
N SER A 133 17.77 -11.27 0.49
CA SER A 133 16.31 -11.38 0.53
C SER A 133 15.69 -10.29 1.39
N LEU A 134 14.47 -9.87 1.03
CA LEU A 134 13.74 -8.80 1.67
C LEU A 134 12.44 -9.34 2.26
N SER A 135 12.20 -9.08 3.54
CA SER A 135 10.96 -9.43 4.22
C SER A 135 10.23 -8.18 4.66
N HIS A 136 8.91 -8.21 4.51
CA HIS A 136 7.99 -7.23 5.07
C HIS A 136 6.97 -7.96 5.92
N GLN A 137 6.78 -7.51 7.15
CA GLN A 137 5.76 -8.01 8.05
C GLN A 137 4.87 -6.84 8.45
N VAL A 138 3.56 -7.04 8.39
CA VAL A 138 2.56 -6.03 8.73
C VAL A 138 1.59 -6.65 9.70
N GLN A 139 1.37 -6.00 10.82
CA GLN A 139 0.34 -6.33 11.80
C GLN A 139 -0.60 -5.14 11.94
N VAL A 140 -1.90 -5.40 11.96
CA VAL A 140 -2.93 -4.38 12.14
C VAL A 140 -3.91 -4.86 13.20
N THR A 141 -4.17 -4.02 14.20
CA THR A 141 -5.20 -4.24 15.21
C THR A 141 -6.40 -3.36 14.91
N GLY A 142 -7.57 -3.99 14.85
CA GLY A 142 -8.88 -3.42 14.61
C GLY A 142 -9.42 -2.60 15.78
N ALA A 143 -10.46 -1.79 15.53
CA ALA A 143 -11.23 -1.13 16.59
C ALA A 143 -11.91 -2.12 17.54
N ASN A 144 -12.14 -3.36 17.08
CA ASN A 144 -12.65 -4.47 17.86
C ASN A 144 -11.55 -5.25 18.62
N GLY A 145 -10.29 -4.79 18.57
CA GLY A 145 -9.15 -5.46 19.19
C GLY A 145 -8.62 -6.68 18.44
N GLU A 146 -9.29 -7.13 17.39
CA GLU A 146 -8.81 -8.26 16.57
C GLU A 146 -7.57 -7.85 15.78
N THR A 147 -6.61 -8.76 15.68
CA THR A 147 -5.34 -8.51 15.01
C THR A 147 -5.18 -9.40 13.79
N ALA A 148 -4.75 -8.81 12.69
CA ALA A 148 -4.46 -9.49 11.44
C ALA A 148 -3.01 -9.25 11.04
N GLU A 149 -2.35 -10.30 10.55
CA GLU A 149 -0.96 -10.23 10.11
C GLU A 149 -0.82 -10.57 8.63
N ARG A 150 0.12 -9.94 7.95
CA ARG A 150 0.50 -10.26 6.58
C ARG A 150 2.01 -10.17 6.45
N SER A 151 2.63 -11.21 5.90
CA SER A 151 4.04 -11.19 5.55
C SER A 151 4.25 -11.26 4.04
N THR A 152 5.35 -10.69 3.56
CA THR A 152 5.77 -10.75 2.17
C THR A 152 7.28 -10.94 2.14
N ARG A 153 7.76 -11.90 1.35
CA ARG A 153 9.18 -12.12 1.12
C ARG A 153 9.51 -11.98 -0.36
N TYR A 154 10.67 -11.41 -0.64
CA TYR A 154 11.28 -11.35 -1.96
C TYR A 154 12.67 -11.96 -1.89
N SER A 155 12.99 -12.79 -2.88
CA SER A 155 14.34 -13.33 -3.05
C SER A 155 14.73 -13.26 -4.52
N LEU A 156 16.00 -12.96 -4.79
CA LEU A 156 16.57 -12.97 -6.13
C LEU A 156 17.61 -14.08 -6.17
N ASP A 157 17.34 -15.10 -6.96
CA ASP A 157 18.38 -16.03 -7.39
C ASP A 157 19.21 -15.35 -8.47
N ARG A 158 20.49 -15.09 -8.17
CA ARG A 158 21.39 -14.38 -9.09
C ARG A 158 21.90 -15.27 -10.22
N ASP A 159 21.93 -16.59 -10.03
CA ASP A 159 22.41 -17.51 -11.04
C ASP A 159 21.38 -17.65 -12.16
N SER A 160 20.10 -17.76 -11.79
CA SER A 160 19.00 -17.84 -12.76
C SER A 160 18.39 -16.48 -13.14
N GLY A 161 18.74 -15.40 -12.44
CA GLY A 161 18.10 -14.10 -12.59
C GLY A 161 16.63 -14.08 -12.17
N THR A 162 16.19 -15.05 -11.34
CA THR A 162 14.79 -15.21 -10.98
C THR A 162 14.44 -14.47 -9.69
N LEU A 163 13.54 -13.48 -9.82
CA LEU A 163 12.92 -12.80 -8.69
C LEU A 163 11.68 -13.57 -8.24
N SER A 164 11.72 -14.12 -7.03
CA SER A 164 10.59 -14.79 -6.39
C SER A 164 9.92 -13.89 -5.36
N ARG A 165 8.60 -14.04 -5.23
CA ARG A 165 7.77 -13.35 -4.24
C ARG A 165 6.84 -14.35 -3.55
N SER A 166 6.81 -14.29 -2.23
CA SER A 166 5.86 -15.04 -1.40
C SER A 166 5.05 -14.08 -0.54
N VAL A 167 3.75 -14.32 -0.40
CA VAL A 167 2.84 -13.56 0.47
C VAL A 167 2.04 -14.51 1.32
N THR A 168 2.16 -14.37 2.64
CA THR A 168 1.31 -15.06 3.61
C THR A 168 0.28 -14.09 4.16
N GLY A 169 -1.00 -14.43 4.03
CA GLY A 169 -2.10 -13.63 4.54
C GLY A 169 -2.44 -13.95 6.00
N PRO A 170 -3.41 -13.22 6.59
CA PRO A 170 -3.81 -13.35 8.00
C PRO A 170 -4.43 -14.69 8.37
N GLN A 171 -4.86 -15.46 7.37
CA GLN A 171 -5.38 -16.82 7.53
C GLN A 171 -4.28 -17.88 7.41
N GLY A 172 -3.00 -17.48 7.34
CA GLY A 172 -1.86 -18.38 7.13
C GLY A 172 -1.69 -18.86 5.68
N ASN A 173 -2.65 -18.61 4.79
CA ASN A 173 -2.56 -18.98 3.38
C ASN A 173 -1.42 -18.25 2.67
N THR A 174 -0.57 -19.00 1.98
CA THR A 174 0.60 -18.46 1.26
C THR A 174 0.42 -18.55 -0.25
N ARG A 175 0.73 -17.46 -0.96
CA ARG A 175 0.75 -17.38 -2.43
C ARG A 175 2.14 -17.01 -2.90
N THR A 176 2.65 -17.76 -3.88
CA THR A 176 3.97 -17.54 -4.47
C THR A 176 3.85 -17.20 -5.95
N GLY A 177 4.84 -16.48 -6.47
CA GLY A 177 5.01 -16.21 -7.89
C GLY A 177 6.43 -15.76 -8.17
N SER A 178 6.91 -15.93 -9.39
CA SER A 178 8.25 -15.54 -9.80
C SER A 178 8.26 -14.92 -11.19
N VAL A 179 9.31 -14.15 -11.46
CA VAL A 179 9.63 -13.61 -12.78
C VAL A 179 11.13 -13.80 -13.00
N THR A 180 11.50 -14.24 -14.19
CA THR A 180 12.91 -14.31 -14.61
C THR A 180 13.27 -13.05 -15.36
N LEU A 181 14.34 -12.38 -14.92
CA LEU A 181 14.86 -11.18 -15.55
C LEU A 181 15.85 -11.60 -16.64
N THR A 182 15.47 -11.42 -17.90
CA THR A 182 16.39 -11.62 -19.03
C THR A 182 17.08 -10.29 -19.33
N PRO A 183 18.40 -10.16 -19.15
CA PRO A 183 19.10 -8.94 -19.54
C PRO A 183 18.96 -8.75 -21.06
N ASN A 184 18.69 -7.51 -21.48
CA ASN A 184 18.76 -7.15 -22.90
C ASN A 184 20.23 -7.24 -23.35
N PRO A 185 20.52 -7.79 -24.54
CA PRO A 185 21.88 -7.90 -25.07
C PRO A 185 22.53 -6.53 -25.29
#